data_AF-A0A9P1PX41-F1
#
_entry.id   AF-A0A9P1PX41-F1
#
_cell.length_a   1.000
_cell.length_b   1.000
_cell.length_c   1.000
_cell.angle_alpha   90.00
_cell.angle_beta   90.00
_cell.angle_gamma   90.00
#
_symmetry.space_group_name_H-M   'P 1'
#
loop_
_entity.id
_entity.type
_entity.pdbx_description
1 polymer ?
#
loop_
_entity_poly.entity_id
_entity_poly.type
_entity_poly.pdbx_seq_one_letter_code
_entity_poly.pdbx_strand_id
1 'polypeptide(L)' 'MKTSIITLMKAFIGGAGAGFALTGGLSFLVPTLTITTSLAFTFAAIGSVLISGIYLSKQWGH' A
#
# COMPACT_ATOMS: atom_id res chain seq x y z
N MET A 1 4.21 -18.88 -12.71
CA MET A 1 4.11 -17.72 -13.65
C MET A 1 5.45 -16.98 -13.65
N LYS A 2 5.85 -16.25 -14.70
CA LYS A 2 7.05 -15.37 -14.62
C LYS A 2 6.69 -14.16 -13.76
N THR A 3 7.26 -14.05 -12.56
CA THR A 3 7.16 -12.84 -11.74
C THR A 3 7.77 -11.68 -12.51
N SER A 4 6.94 -10.90 -13.19
CA SER A 4 7.39 -9.70 -13.90
C SER A 4 7.63 -8.59 -12.89
N ILE A 5 8.86 -8.07 -12.87
CA ILE A 5 9.26 -6.90 -12.07
C ILE A 5 8.33 -5.71 -12.31
N ILE A 6 7.82 -5.57 -13.54
CA ILE A 6 6.87 -4.51 -13.90
C ILE A 6 5.56 -4.67 -13.11
N THR A 7 5.05 -5.90 -12.99
CA THR A 7 3.83 -6.19 -12.22
C THR A 7 4.07 -6.00 -10.73
N LEU A 8 5.26 -6.36 -10.23
CA LEU A 8 5.66 -6.10 -8.85
C LEU A 8 5.71 -4.59 -8.55
N MET A 9 6.30 -3.79 -9.42
CA MET A 9 6.33 -2.33 -9.26
C MET A 9 4.93 -1.71 -9.32
N LYS A 10 4.05 -2.19 -10.23
CA LYS A 10 2.64 -1.77 -10.27
C LYS A 10 1.90 -2.11 -8.98
N ALA A 11 2.12 -3.30 -8.44
CA ALA A 11 1.54 -3.74 -7.17
C ALA A 11 2.06 -2.91 -5.99
N PHE A 12 3.36 -2.59 -5.98
CA PHE A 12 3.99 -1.76 -4.95
C PHE A 12 3.49 -0.31 -4.98
N ILE A 13 3.46 0.33 -6.15
CA ILE A 13 2.93 1.69 -6.31
C ILE A 13 1.43 1.74 -6.02
N GLY A 14 0.68 0.73 -6.50
CA GLY A 14 -0.75 0.59 -6.21
C GLY A 14 -1.03 0.42 -4.72
N GLY A 15 -0.23 -0.37 -4.02
CA GLY A 15 -0.30 -0.53 -2.57
C GLY A 15 0.09 0.72 -1.79
N ALA A 16 1.11 1.45 -2.25
CA ALA A 16 1.48 2.74 -1.67
C ALA A 16 0.33 3.76 -1.80
N GLY A 17 -0.27 3.85 -2.99
CA GLY A 17 -1.41 4.73 -3.24
C GLY A 17 -2.65 4.35 -2.43
N ALA A 18 -2.95 3.05 -2.32
CA ALA A 18 -4.06 2.55 -1.51
C ALA A 18 -3.88 2.85 -0.03
N GLY A 19 -2.67 2.62 0.51
CA GLY A 19 -2.34 2.93 1.90
C GLY A 19 -2.46 4.43 2.20
N PHE A 20 -1.92 5.28 1.31
CA PHE A 20 -2.03 6.73 1.42
C PHE A 20 -3.48 7.22 1.39
N ALA A 21 -4.27 6.71 0.44
CA ALA A 21 -5.69 7.05 0.30
C ALA A 21 -6.52 6.62 1.53
N LEU A 22 -6.15 5.51 2.18
CA LEU A 22 -6.77 5.05 3.41
C LEU A 22 -6.57 6.04 4.56
N THR A 23 -5.35 6.56 4.72
CA THR A 23 -5.06 7.64 5.69
C THR A 23 -5.84 8.92 5.39
N GLY A 24 -5.95 9.31 4.11
CA GLY A 24 -6.76 10.46 3.70
C GLY A 24 -8.25 10.27 3.97
N GLY A 25 -8.79 9.09 3.67
CA GLY A 25 -10.18 8.73 3.97
C GLY A 25 -10.46 8.66 5.48
N LEU A 26 -9.50 8.22 6.28
CA LEU A 26 -9.61 8.23 7.74
C LEU A 26 -9.66 9.65 8.30
N SER A 27 -8.94 10.60 7.68
CA SER A 27 -9.03 12.03 8.01
C SER A 27 -10.42 12.61 7.77
N PHE A 28 -11.14 12.13 6.75
CA PHE A 28 -12.52 12.54 6.48
C PHE A 28 -13.50 11.99 7.52
N LEU A 29 -13.24 10.78 8.03
CA LEU A 29 -14.11 10.13 9.01
C LEU A 29 -13.89 10.66 10.44
N VAL A 30 -12.64 10.99 10.78
CA VAL A 30 -12.27 11.56 12.08
C VAL A 30 -11.47 12.85 11.84
N PRO A 31 -12.15 14.00 11.69
CA PRO A 31 -11.50 15.28 11.38
C PRO A 31 -10.51 15.75 12.46
N THR A 32 -10.65 15.25 13.69
CA THR A 32 -9.77 15.56 14.82
C THR A 32 -8.45 14.78 14.78
N LEU A 33 -8.35 13.75 13.94
CA LEU A 33 -7.13 12.97 13.78
C LEU A 33 -6.18 13.75 12.86
N THR A 34 -5.20 14.43 13.44
CA THR A 34 -4.16 15.12 12.65
C THR A 34 -3.35 14.07 11.89
N ILE A 35 -3.66 13.89 10.60
CA ILE A 35 -2.86 13.04 9.71
C ILE A 35 -1.57 13.79 9.41
N THR A 36 -0.53 13.52 10.20
CA THR A 36 0.82 13.99 9.93
C THR A 36 1.35 13.31 8.66
N THR A 37 2.18 14.01 7.88
CA THR A 37 2.84 13.46 6.68
C THR A 37 3.53 12.12 6.97
N SER A 38 4.18 12.00 8.12
CA SER A 38 4.81 10.77 8.61
C SER A 38 3.83 9.60 8.74
N LEU A 39 2.60 9.86 9.16
CA LEU A 39 1.55 8.83 9.28
C LEU A 39 1.06 8.39 7.89
N ALA A 40 0.86 9.33 6.98
CA ALA A 40 0.46 9.02 5.61
C ALA A 40 1.54 8.20 4.86
N PHE A 41 2.82 8.52 5.06
CA PHE A 41 3.93 7.75 4.48
C PHE A 41 4.09 6.37 5.10
N THR A 42 3.86 6.21 6.40
CA THR A 42 3.91 4.88 7.05
C THR A 42 2.77 3.99 6.57
N PHE A 43 1.55 4.51 6.43
CA PHE A 43 0.44 3.75 5.84
C PHE A 43 0.67 3.43 4.36
N ALA A 44 1.27 4.33 3.59
CA ALA A 44 1.70 4.05 2.23
C ALA A 44 2.77 2.93 2.18
N ALA A 45 3.77 2.96 3.06
CA ALA A 45 4.79 1.91 3.14
C ALA A 45 4.21 0.55 3.55
N ILE A 46 3.27 0.55 4.50
CA ILE A 46 2.56 -0.67 4.92
C ILE A 46 1.72 -1.21 3.76
N GLY A 47 0.96 -0.36 3.08
CA GLY A 47 0.14 -0.74 1.93
C GLY A 47 0.97 -1.28 0.77
N SER A 48 2.14 -0.68 0.49
CA SER A 48 3.03 -1.15 -0.58
C SER A 48 3.64 -2.52 -0.26
N VAL A 49 4.08 -2.73 0.99
CA VAL A 49 4.65 -4.00 1.44
C VAL A 49 3.58 -5.10 1.50
N LEU A 50 2.37 -4.81 1.97
CA LEU A 50 1.27 -5.76 2.00
C LEU A 50 0.86 -6.23 0.61
N ILE A 51 0.59 -5.30 -0.31
CA ILE A 51 0.13 -5.68 -1.66
C ILE A 51 1.25 -6.36 -2.46
N SER A 52 2.49 -5.87 -2.35
CA SER A 52 3.66 -6.50 -2.96
C SER A 52 3.93 -7.88 -2.37
N GLY A 53 3.82 -8.04 -1.05
CA GLY A 53 3.98 -9.30 -0.34
C GLY A 53 2.92 -10.33 -0.70
N ILE A 54 1.64 -9.93 -0.79
CA ILE A 54 0.55 -10.80 -1.27
C ILE A 54 0.81 -11.23 -2.72
N TYR A 55 1.29 -10.32 -3.57
CA TYR A 55 1.64 -10.66 -4.96
C TYR A 55 2.79 -11.69 -5.03
N LEU A 56 3.86 -11.53 -4.25
CA LEU A 56 4.93 -12.52 -4.16
C LEU A 56 4.42 -13.85 -3.59
N SER A 57 3.64 -13.82 -2.51
CA SER A 57 3.09 -15.03 -1.89
C SER A 57 2.21 -15.80 -2.87
N LYS A 58 1.43 -15.11 -3.70
CA LYS A 58 0.57 -15.73 -4.72
C LYS A 58 1.35 -16.28 -5.91
N GLN A 59 2.53 -15.71 -6.21
CA GLN A 59 3.46 -16.25 -7.21
C GLN A 59 4.24 -17.48 -6.70
N TRP A 60 4.50 -17.56 -5.39
CA TRP A 60 5.32 -18.62 -4.80
C TRP A 60 4.50 -19.83 -4.30
N GLY A 61 3.22 -19.63 -3.99
CA GLY A 61 2.31 -20.68 -3.54
C GLY A 61 1.60 -21.48 -4.65
N HIS A 62 2.12 -21.50 -5.88
CA HIS A 62 1.52 -22.22 -7.01
C HIS A 62 2.54 -22.79 -7.99
#